data_AF-A0A0T6AWE6-F1
#
_entry.id   AF-A0A0T6AWE6-F1
#
_cell.length_a   1.000
_cell.length_b   1.000
_cell.length_c   1.000
_cell.angle_alpha   90.00
_cell.angle_beta   90.00
_cell.angle_gamma   90.00
#
_symmetry.space_group_name_H-M   'P 1'
#
loop_
_entity.id
_entity.type
_entity.pdbx_description
1 polymer ?
#
loop_
_entity_poly.entity_id
_entity_poly.type
_entity_poly.pdbx_seq_one_letter_code
_entity_poly.pdbx_strand_id
1 'polypeptide(L)'
;GLGYQYLSAWHQVLHVISVLFDVAGRNCADLLTNSLKSLSEIRDSYKFSYNNELEHAVGAAIRSMGPEKVLSIISLQKGNGEFNIDRSWLLPVLRENIKQSTLNCWSASIFPLAIYCQKRAAQLDETNDRIGAHSSELLYEQLWNLLPSFCNAPTDIKTSFKNIARALGTAISDRKELRLAVMASLRKLIAYAKETGDKEDLAEIARFDKNYLP
;
A
#
# COMPACT_ATOMS: atom_id res chain seq x y z
N GLY A 1 9.22 -17.70 21.51
CA GLY A 1 9.49 -16.82 20.35
C GLY A 1 10.86 -17.14 19.78
N LEU A 2 11.07 -16.87 18.49
CA LEU A 2 12.35 -17.03 17.79
C LEU A 2 13.38 -16.02 18.34
N GLY A 3 14.20 -16.45 19.30
CA GLY A 3 15.23 -15.63 19.91
C GLY A 3 16.51 -15.53 19.07
N TYR A 4 17.42 -14.63 19.47
CA TYR A 4 18.73 -14.40 18.84
C TYR A 4 19.56 -15.69 18.61
N GLN A 5 19.33 -16.73 19.42
CA GLN A 5 20.03 -18.03 19.32
C GLN A 5 19.81 -18.79 18.00
N TYR A 6 18.83 -18.41 17.17
CA TYR A 6 18.57 -19.05 15.87
C TYR A 6 19.14 -18.26 14.68
N LEU A 7 20.14 -17.40 14.94
CA LEU A 7 20.64 -16.45 13.96
C LEU A 7 21.10 -17.09 12.64
N SER A 8 21.73 -18.27 12.72
CA SER A 8 22.21 -19.05 11.57
C SER A 8 21.10 -19.70 10.74
N ALA A 9 19.88 -19.81 11.27
CA ALA A 9 18.74 -20.46 10.61
C ALA A 9 17.69 -19.47 10.10
N TRP A 10 17.86 -18.16 10.31
CA TRP A 10 16.87 -17.15 9.91
C TRP A 10 16.52 -17.21 8.44
N HIS A 11 17.50 -17.40 7.57
CA HIS A 11 17.26 -17.51 6.13
C HIS A 11 16.27 -18.66 5.81
N GLN A 12 16.47 -19.83 6.41
CA GLN A 12 15.58 -20.99 6.21
C GLN A 12 14.22 -20.77 6.87
N VAL A 13 14.19 -20.19 8.08
CA VAL A 13 12.94 -19.89 8.80
C VAL A 13 12.07 -18.91 8.01
N LEU A 14 12.66 -17.81 7.52
CA LEU A 14 11.94 -16.80 6.73
C LEU A 14 11.45 -17.38 5.39
N HIS A 15 12.26 -18.23 4.75
CA HIS A 15 11.84 -18.92 3.54
C HIS A 15 10.64 -19.85 3.78
N VAL A 16 10.69 -20.66 4.85
CA VAL A 16 9.56 -21.53 5.24
C VAL A 16 8.32 -20.71 5.57
N ILE A 17 8.46 -19.59 6.28
CA ILE A 17 7.35 -18.68 6.57
C ILE A 17 6.77 -18.07 5.28
N SER A 18 7.62 -17.69 4.32
CA SER A 18 7.18 -17.19 3.01
C SER A 18 6.35 -18.23 2.27
N VAL A 19 6.84 -19.47 2.18
CA VAL A 19 6.12 -20.59 1.56
C VAL A 19 4.81 -20.87 2.29
N LEU A 20 4.81 -20.81 3.62
CA LEU A 20 3.61 -20.98 4.43
C LEU A 20 2.56 -19.91 4.10
N PHE A 21 2.94 -18.65 3.93
CA PHE A 21 2.02 -17.61 3.46
C PHE A 21 1.50 -17.90 2.05
N ASP A 22 2.38 -18.22 1.10
CA ASP A 22 1.96 -18.48 -0.30
C ASP A 22 0.96 -19.64 -0.39
N VAL A 23 1.13 -20.71 0.41
CA VAL A 23 0.28 -21.90 0.38
C VAL A 23 -0.99 -21.76 1.23
N ALA A 24 -0.86 -21.30 2.48
CA ALA A 24 -1.96 -21.30 3.45
C ALA A 24 -2.63 -19.94 3.63
N GLY A 25 -2.03 -18.85 3.15
CA GLY A 25 -2.51 -17.48 3.38
C GLY A 25 -3.94 -17.21 2.93
N ARG A 26 -4.37 -17.82 1.82
CA ARG A 26 -5.75 -17.65 1.31
C ARG A 26 -6.82 -18.29 2.21
N ASN A 27 -6.52 -19.45 2.79
CA ASN A 27 -7.51 -20.28 3.50
C ASN A 27 -7.38 -20.19 5.03
N CYS A 28 -6.20 -19.81 5.51
CA CYS A 28 -5.84 -19.86 6.93
C CYS A 28 -5.18 -18.55 7.42
N ALA A 29 -5.54 -17.41 6.82
CA ALA A 29 -4.99 -16.09 7.14
C ALA A 29 -4.97 -15.78 8.66
N ASP A 30 -6.02 -16.17 9.38
CA ASP A 30 -6.14 -15.89 10.81
C ASP A 30 -5.11 -16.65 11.66
N LEU A 31 -4.77 -17.88 11.28
CA LEU A 31 -3.73 -18.67 11.96
C LEU A 31 -2.33 -18.07 11.76
N LEU A 32 -2.11 -17.39 10.62
CA LEU A 32 -0.82 -16.80 10.26
C LEU A 32 -0.64 -15.36 10.73
N THR A 33 -1.67 -14.77 11.34
CA THR A 33 -1.66 -13.37 11.80
C THR A 33 -0.54 -13.11 12.81
N ASN A 34 -0.33 -14.05 13.74
CA ASN A 34 0.74 -13.93 14.75
C ASN A 34 2.13 -13.99 14.10
N SER A 35 2.33 -14.84 13.09
CA SER A 35 3.58 -14.92 12.35
C SER A 35 3.89 -13.60 11.66
N LEU A 36 2.91 -12.99 11.00
CA LEU A 36 3.08 -11.70 10.33
C LEU A 36 3.39 -10.57 11.34
N LYS A 37 2.69 -10.55 12.48
CA LYS A 37 2.98 -9.60 13.57
C LYS A 37 4.41 -9.74 14.07
N SER A 38 4.86 -10.97 14.35
CA SER A 38 6.23 -11.23 14.80
C SER A 38 7.28 -10.81 13.76
N LEU A 39 7.05 -11.07 12.46
CA LEU A 39 7.94 -10.56 11.41
C LEU A 39 8.05 -9.04 11.47
N SER A 40 6.93 -8.34 11.65
CA SER A 40 6.94 -6.88 11.76
C SER A 40 7.76 -6.41 12.97
N GLU A 41 7.64 -7.06 14.12
CA GLU A 41 8.38 -6.71 15.35
C GLU A 41 9.88 -6.99 15.19
N ILE A 42 10.24 -8.09 14.52
CA ILE A 42 11.63 -8.41 14.19
C ILE A 42 12.22 -7.36 13.23
N ARG A 43 11.45 -6.91 12.24
CA ARG A 43 11.90 -5.89 11.28
C ARG A 43 12.11 -4.51 11.91
N ASP A 44 11.38 -4.21 12.97
CA ASP A 44 11.57 -3.00 13.79
C ASP A 44 12.74 -3.14 14.78
N SER A 45 13.21 -4.37 15.02
CA SER A 45 14.28 -4.61 15.97
C SER A 45 15.63 -4.07 15.46
N TYR A 46 16.43 -3.55 16.39
CA TYR A 46 17.73 -2.97 16.07
C TYR A 46 18.69 -4.04 15.51
N LYS A 47 19.31 -3.74 14.35
CA LYS A 47 20.33 -4.57 13.65
C LYS A 47 19.84 -5.93 13.11
N PHE A 48 18.58 -6.06 12.69
CA PHE A 48 18.18 -7.25 11.94
C PHE A 48 18.90 -7.33 10.58
N SER A 49 19.52 -8.48 10.29
CA SER A 49 20.42 -8.65 9.14
C SER A 49 19.74 -9.25 7.89
N TYR A 50 18.57 -9.86 8.03
CA TYR A 50 17.85 -10.56 6.94
C TYR A 50 16.61 -9.79 6.46
N ASN A 51 16.75 -8.47 6.31
CA ASN A 51 15.62 -7.59 5.95
C ASN A 51 14.99 -8.00 4.62
N ASN A 52 15.79 -8.36 3.61
CA ASN A 52 15.30 -8.73 2.29
C ASN A 52 14.44 -10.00 2.33
N GLU A 53 14.88 -11.03 3.04
CA GLU A 53 14.12 -12.27 3.19
C GLU A 53 12.84 -12.08 3.99
N LEU A 54 12.87 -11.20 4.99
CA LEU A 54 11.69 -10.84 5.76
C LEU A 54 10.69 -10.07 4.91
N GLU A 55 11.16 -9.06 4.18
CA GLU A 55 10.34 -8.27 3.26
C GLU A 55 9.76 -9.15 2.15
N HIS A 56 10.51 -10.17 1.69
CA HIS A 56 10.01 -11.19 0.77
C HIS A 56 8.88 -12.02 1.38
N ALA A 57 9.03 -12.48 2.63
CA ALA A 57 7.98 -13.22 3.34
C ALA A 57 6.72 -12.37 3.59
N VAL A 58 6.89 -11.09 3.93
CA VAL A 58 5.77 -10.13 4.03
C VAL A 58 5.13 -9.91 2.65
N GLY A 59 5.92 -9.86 1.58
CA GLY A 59 5.44 -9.84 0.21
C GLY A 59 4.57 -11.06 -0.14
N ALA A 60 4.97 -12.26 0.29
CA ALA A 60 4.16 -13.47 0.15
C ALA A 60 2.82 -13.38 0.91
N ALA A 61 2.83 -12.80 2.11
CA ALA A 61 1.59 -12.51 2.85
C ALA A 61 0.68 -11.54 2.08
N ILE A 62 1.22 -10.45 1.50
CA ILE A 62 0.43 -9.49 0.73
C ILE A 62 -0.21 -10.15 -0.51
N ARG A 63 0.55 -10.99 -1.24
CA ARG A 63 0.03 -11.69 -2.44
C ARG A 63 -1.07 -12.70 -2.12
N SER A 64 -0.97 -13.37 -0.97
CA SER A 64 -1.85 -14.47 -0.59
C SER A 64 -3.05 -14.04 0.26
N MET A 65 -2.83 -13.20 1.27
CA MET A 65 -3.83 -12.75 2.26
C MET A 65 -4.48 -11.42 1.86
N GLY A 66 -3.88 -10.67 0.95
CA GLY A 66 -4.35 -9.34 0.51
C GLY A 66 -3.81 -8.19 1.38
N PRO A 67 -3.67 -6.98 0.80
CA PRO A 67 -3.14 -5.82 1.50
C PRO A 67 -4.04 -5.37 2.66
N GLU A 68 -5.35 -5.57 2.60
CA GLU A 68 -6.31 -5.22 3.65
C GLU A 68 -5.96 -5.93 4.96
N LYS A 69 -5.77 -7.26 4.89
CA LYS A 69 -5.41 -8.06 6.07
C LYS A 69 -4.02 -7.70 6.57
N VAL A 70 -3.06 -7.54 5.68
CA VAL A 70 -1.68 -7.19 6.06
C VAL A 70 -1.63 -5.82 6.73
N LEU A 71 -2.28 -4.80 6.18
CA LEU A 71 -2.33 -3.45 6.76
C LEU A 71 -3.10 -3.39 8.09
N SER A 72 -4.06 -4.30 8.31
CA SER A 72 -4.72 -4.44 9.62
C SER A 72 -3.81 -4.97 10.72
N ILE A 73 -2.71 -5.66 10.33
CA ILE A 73 -1.74 -6.27 11.25
C ILE A 73 -0.48 -5.39 11.35
N ILE A 74 0.05 -4.94 10.22
CA ILE A 74 1.22 -4.06 10.10
C ILE A 74 0.73 -2.67 9.67
N SER A 75 0.34 -1.87 10.65
CA SER A 75 -0.20 -0.54 10.40
C SER A 75 0.88 0.46 9.98
N LEU A 76 0.63 1.17 8.87
CA LEU A 76 1.39 2.36 8.46
C LEU A 76 1.01 3.62 9.27
N GLN A 77 0.00 3.52 10.13
CA GLN A 77 -0.52 4.59 10.96
C GLN A 77 -0.20 4.34 12.44
N LYS A 78 0.25 5.38 13.14
CA LYS A 78 0.42 5.38 14.60
C LYS A 78 -0.93 5.57 15.30
N GLY A 79 -1.00 5.27 16.60
CA GLY A 79 -2.24 5.40 17.38
C GLY A 79 -2.80 6.83 17.47
N ASN A 80 -1.97 7.85 17.24
CA ASN A 80 -2.36 9.27 17.16
C ASN A 80 -2.79 9.71 15.75
N GLY A 81 -2.85 8.79 14.79
CA GLY A 81 -3.26 9.04 13.41
C GLY A 81 -2.14 9.44 12.46
N GLU A 82 -0.91 9.63 12.95
CA GLU A 82 0.24 10.03 12.15
C GLU A 82 0.82 8.89 11.31
N PHE A 83 1.54 9.24 10.24
CA PHE A 83 2.31 8.26 9.48
C PHE A 83 3.44 7.64 10.33
N ASN A 84 3.54 6.31 10.28
CA ASN A 84 4.59 5.57 10.97
C ASN A 84 5.83 5.41 10.09
N ILE A 85 6.79 6.34 10.24
CA ILE A 85 8.04 6.36 9.47
C ILE A 85 8.84 5.07 9.63
N ASP A 86 8.80 4.43 10.80
CA ASP A 86 9.49 3.16 11.07
C ASP A 86 8.95 2.01 10.21
N ARG A 87 7.74 2.16 9.67
CA ARG A 87 7.07 1.21 8.78
C ARG A 87 7.12 1.60 7.31
N SER A 88 7.88 2.64 6.94
CA SER A 88 8.03 3.10 5.56
C SER A 88 8.63 2.03 4.62
N TRP A 89 9.39 1.06 5.16
CA TRP A 89 9.89 -0.09 4.41
C TRP A 89 8.78 -0.93 3.78
N LEU A 90 7.55 -0.88 4.31
CA LEU A 90 6.42 -1.63 3.77
C LEU A 90 5.91 -1.04 2.44
N LEU A 91 6.18 0.25 2.16
CA LEU A 91 5.73 0.91 0.93
C LEU A 91 6.24 0.22 -0.34
N PRO A 92 7.55 0.00 -0.55
CA PRO A 92 8.04 -0.74 -1.71
C PRO A 92 7.52 -2.19 -1.75
N VAL A 93 7.41 -2.86 -0.59
CA VAL A 93 6.89 -4.23 -0.52
C VAL A 93 5.44 -4.30 -0.98
N LEU A 94 4.58 -3.36 -0.58
CA LEU A 94 3.19 -3.25 -1.06
C LEU A 94 3.16 -3.03 -2.57
N ARG A 95 3.96 -2.09 -3.07
CA ARG A 95 3.99 -1.74 -4.50
C ARG A 95 4.25 -2.95 -5.39
N GLU A 96 5.15 -3.84 -4.99
CA GLU A 96 5.56 -5.00 -5.79
C GLU A 96 4.62 -6.20 -5.65
N ASN A 97 3.95 -6.32 -4.50
CA ASN A 97 3.27 -7.55 -4.11
C ASN A 97 1.74 -7.49 -4.16
N ILE A 98 1.11 -6.32 -4.32
CA ILE A 98 -0.34 -6.25 -4.51
C ILE A 98 -0.73 -6.80 -5.89
N LYS A 99 -1.39 -7.96 -5.91
CA LYS A 99 -1.94 -8.59 -7.14
C LYS A 99 -3.44 -8.35 -7.31
N GLN A 100 -4.18 -8.41 -6.21
CA GLN A 100 -5.62 -8.18 -6.12
C GLN A 100 -5.89 -7.37 -4.84
N SER A 101 -6.83 -6.42 -4.89
CA SER A 101 -7.20 -5.58 -3.74
C SER A 101 -8.55 -4.89 -3.98
N THR A 102 -8.87 -3.93 -3.12
CA THR A 102 -10.00 -3.01 -3.24
C THR A 102 -9.51 -1.57 -3.36
N LEU A 103 -10.21 -0.77 -4.15
CA LEU A 103 -10.06 0.69 -4.15
C LEU A 103 -10.38 1.27 -2.78
N ASN A 104 -11.34 0.66 -2.06
CA ASN A 104 -11.64 1.04 -0.71
C ASN A 104 -10.41 0.94 0.22
N CYS A 105 -9.60 -0.13 0.12
CA CYS A 105 -8.37 -0.27 0.90
C CYS A 105 -7.42 0.91 0.70
N TRP A 106 -7.16 1.30 -0.54
CA TRP A 106 -6.32 2.48 -0.80
C TRP A 106 -6.95 3.74 -0.22
N SER A 107 -8.25 3.96 -0.45
CA SER A 107 -8.94 5.17 -0.01
C SER A 107 -9.06 5.30 1.53
N ALA A 108 -9.13 4.17 2.25
CA ALA A 108 -9.30 4.13 3.69
C ALA A 108 -7.97 4.04 4.45
N SER A 109 -6.99 3.32 3.91
CA SER A 109 -5.74 3.03 4.62
C SER A 109 -4.55 3.84 4.12
N ILE A 110 -4.49 4.19 2.84
CA ILE A 110 -3.32 4.85 2.22
C ILE A 110 -3.56 6.34 2.00
N PHE A 111 -4.71 6.70 1.43
CA PHE A 111 -5.02 8.08 1.08
C PHE A 111 -5.01 9.05 2.28
N PRO A 112 -5.55 8.72 3.47
CA PRO A 112 -5.49 9.61 4.62
C PRO A 112 -4.06 9.89 5.07
N LEU A 113 -3.16 8.91 4.94
CA LEU A 113 -1.73 9.07 5.23
C LEU A 113 -1.06 10.00 4.22
N ALA A 114 -1.43 9.93 2.94
CA ALA A 114 -0.92 10.86 1.95
C ALA A 114 -1.33 12.30 2.30
N ILE A 115 -2.59 12.52 2.65
CA ILE A 115 -3.08 13.85 3.07
C ILE A 115 -2.36 14.33 4.34
N TYR A 116 -2.10 13.43 5.30
CA TYR A 116 -1.28 13.76 6.47
C TYR A 116 0.12 14.24 6.07
N CYS A 117 0.83 13.49 5.23
CA CYS A 117 2.17 13.83 4.75
C CYS A 117 2.20 15.16 3.99
N GLN A 118 1.18 15.44 3.16
CA GLN A 118 1.04 16.72 2.46
C GLN A 118 0.90 17.89 3.44
N LYS A 119 0.03 17.77 4.44
CA LYS A 119 -0.18 18.81 5.46
C LYS A 119 1.08 19.03 6.30
N ARG A 120 1.75 17.93 6.67
CA ARG A 120 3.00 17.96 7.42
C ARG A 120 4.11 18.67 6.63
N ALA A 121 4.20 18.42 5.32
CA ALA A 121 5.17 19.10 4.46
C ALA A 121 4.97 20.63 4.50
N ALA A 122 3.74 21.11 4.33
CA ALA A 122 3.42 22.53 4.39
C ALA A 122 3.75 23.16 5.76
N GLN A 123 3.41 22.48 6.87
CA GLN A 123 3.70 22.96 8.23
C GLN A 123 5.22 23.06 8.52
N LEU A 124 6.01 22.12 7.99
CA LEU A 124 7.46 22.13 8.17
C LEU A 124 8.11 23.23 7.32
N ASP A 125 7.57 23.52 6.15
CA ASP A 125 8.04 24.62 5.31
C ASP A 125 7.78 25.99 5.98
N GLU A 126 6.61 26.16 6.63
CA GLU A 126 6.29 27.35 7.43
C GLU A 126 7.26 27.56 8.61
N THR A 127 7.78 26.48 9.19
CA THR A 127 8.76 26.55 10.30
C THR A 127 10.22 26.56 9.84
N ASN A 128 10.47 26.69 8.53
CA ASN A 128 11.79 26.64 7.88
C ASN A 128 12.54 25.29 8.02
N ASP A 129 11.87 24.20 8.39
CA ASP A 129 12.43 22.85 8.34
C ASP A 129 12.30 22.26 6.92
N ARG A 130 13.20 22.70 6.04
CA ARG A 130 13.21 22.28 4.62
C ARG A 130 13.45 20.78 4.44
N ILE A 131 14.26 20.17 5.30
CA ILE A 131 14.60 18.74 5.20
C ILE A 131 13.37 17.91 5.57
N GLY A 132 12.72 18.24 6.69
CA GLY A 132 11.49 17.59 7.12
C GLY A 132 10.34 17.78 6.12
N ALA A 133 10.22 18.99 5.56
CA ALA A 133 9.23 19.30 4.52
C ALA A 133 9.44 18.42 3.28
N HIS A 134 10.65 18.39 2.74
CA HIS A 134 11.00 17.58 1.57
C HIS A 134 10.81 16.07 1.82
N SER A 135 11.21 15.58 3.00
CA SER A 135 10.98 14.17 3.37
C SER A 135 9.49 13.82 3.44
N SER A 136 8.66 14.74 3.92
CA SER A 136 7.21 14.53 4.00
C SER A 136 6.54 14.59 2.62
N GLU A 137 7.03 15.44 1.73
CA GLU A 137 6.60 15.52 0.33
C GLU A 137 6.95 14.24 -0.44
N LEU A 138 8.15 13.69 -0.25
CA LEU A 138 8.54 12.41 -0.84
C LEU A 138 7.62 11.27 -0.39
N LEU A 139 7.28 11.21 0.90
CA LEU A 139 6.33 10.21 1.43
C LEU A 139 4.93 10.37 0.81
N TYR A 140 4.47 11.61 0.63
CA TYR A 140 3.22 11.89 -0.07
C TYR A 140 3.23 11.30 -1.49
N GLU A 141 4.28 11.55 -2.27
CA GLU A 141 4.42 10.98 -3.61
C GLU A 141 4.49 9.45 -3.60
N GLN A 142 5.25 8.87 -2.67
CA GLN A 142 5.37 7.42 -2.53
C GLN A 142 4.03 6.74 -2.25
N LEU A 143 3.20 7.32 -1.38
CA LEU A 143 1.87 6.80 -1.05
C LEU A 143 0.92 6.87 -2.26
N TRP A 144 0.99 7.94 -3.05
CA TRP A 144 0.26 8.03 -4.32
C TRP A 144 0.76 7.04 -5.36
N ASN A 145 2.07 6.80 -5.42
CA ASN A 145 2.68 5.82 -6.32
C ASN A 145 2.30 4.37 -6.00
N LEU A 146 1.65 4.10 -4.86
CA LEU A 146 1.04 2.79 -4.59
C LEU A 146 -0.27 2.58 -5.35
N LEU A 147 -1.02 3.65 -5.67
CA LEU A 147 -2.36 3.57 -6.25
C LEU A 147 -2.45 2.64 -7.48
N PRO A 148 -1.51 2.67 -8.46
CA PRO A 148 -1.57 1.75 -9.60
C PRO A 148 -1.59 0.27 -9.20
N SER A 149 -0.97 -0.09 -8.07
CA SER A 149 -0.90 -1.47 -7.59
C SER A 149 -2.26 -1.93 -7.05
N PHE A 150 -2.99 -1.04 -6.37
CA PHE A 150 -4.37 -1.28 -5.94
C PHE A 150 -5.35 -1.39 -7.11
N CYS A 151 -4.98 -0.88 -8.28
CA CYS A 151 -5.76 -0.98 -9.52
C CYS A 151 -5.44 -2.22 -10.38
N ASN A 152 -4.58 -3.15 -9.94
CA ASN A 152 -4.19 -4.32 -10.75
C ASN A 152 -5.36 -5.27 -11.06
N ALA A 153 -6.14 -5.62 -10.05
CA ALA A 153 -7.36 -6.42 -10.15
C ALA A 153 -8.30 -6.02 -9.01
N PRO A 154 -8.90 -4.82 -9.08
CA PRO A 154 -9.80 -4.34 -8.03
C PRO A 154 -11.12 -5.13 -8.04
N THR A 155 -11.68 -5.39 -6.87
CA THR A 155 -12.95 -6.14 -6.75
C THR A 155 -14.17 -5.26 -6.46
N ASP A 156 -14.00 -3.93 -6.44
CA ASP A 156 -14.99 -2.98 -5.91
C ASP A 156 -15.06 -1.67 -6.71
N ILE A 157 -14.73 -1.68 -8.01
CA ILE A 157 -14.75 -0.46 -8.85
C ILE A 157 -16.12 0.21 -8.77
N LYS A 158 -17.20 -0.51 -9.11
CA LYS A 158 -18.59 0.00 -9.06
C LYS A 158 -18.96 0.68 -7.73
N THR A 159 -18.51 0.14 -6.60
CA THR A 159 -18.92 0.63 -5.28
C THR A 159 -18.03 1.74 -4.75
N SER A 160 -16.74 1.72 -5.09
CA SER A 160 -15.71 2.51 -4.41
C SER A 160 -15.03 3.56 -5.30
N PHE A 161 -15.14 3.47 -6.63
CA PHE A 161 -14.47 4.43 -7.52
C PHE A 161 -14.89 5.88 -7.26
N LYS A 162 -16.17 6.12 -7.00
CA LYS A 162 -16.70 7.45 -6.61
C LYS A 162 -15.96 8.10 -5.44
N ASN A 163 -15.41 7.31 -4.52
CA ASN A 163 -14.72 7.81 -3.32
C ASN A 163 -13.37 8.43 -3.68
N ILE A 164 -12.74 7.98 -4.76
CA ILE A 164 -11.42 8.45 -5.20
C ILE A 164 -11.50 9.37 -6.42
N ALA A 165 -12.58 9.30 -7.22
CA ALA A 165 -12.69 9.98 -8.51
C ALA A 165 -12.39 11.49 -8.47
N ARG A 166 -12.89 12.22 -7.46
CA ARG A 166 -12.59 13.65 -7.29
C ARG A 166 -11.11 13.88 -6.97
N ALA A 167 -10.54 13.08 -6.06
CA ALA A 167 -9.14 13.20 -5.69
C ALA A 167 -8.21 12.94 -6.88
N LEU A 168 -8.55 11.98 -7.75
CA LEU A 168 -7.82 11.72 -9.00
C LEU A 168 -7.85 12.94 -9.94
N GLY A 169 -9.02 13.57 -10.09
CA GLY A 169 -9.17 14.75 -10.94
C GLY A 169 -8.43 15.99 -10.43
N THR A 170 -8.43 16.21 -9.12
CA THR A 170 -7.61 17.27 -8.52
C THR A 170 -6.12 16.96 -8.67
N ALA A 171 -5.70 15.73 -8.40
CA ALA A 171 -4.29 15.34 -8.50
C ALA A 171 -3.74 15.46 -9.93
N ILE A 172 -4.50 15.04 -10.96
CA ILE A 172 -4.06 15.13 -12.36
C ILE A 172 -3.93 16.59 -12.82
N SER A 173 -4.84 17.45 -12.36
CA SER A 173 -4.86 18.87 -12.72
C SER A 173 -3.73 19.62 -12.03
N ASP A 174 -3.66 19.51 -10.70
CA ASP A 174 -2.90 20.43 -9.85
C ASP A 174 -1.50 19.92 -9.52
N ARG A 175 -1.25 18.61 -9.58
CA ARG A 175 -0.01 17.97 -9.09
C ARG A 175 0.72 17.22 -10.21
N LYS A 176 1.71 17.89 -10.83
CA LYS A 176 2.44 17.36 -11.99
C LYS A 176 3.11 16.02 -11.70
N GLU A 177 3.72 15.92 -10.53
CA GLU A 177 4.43 14.76 -9.99
C GLU A 177 3.51 13.53 -9.85
N LEU A 178 2.20 13.72 -9.63
CA LEU A 178 1.25 12.61 -9.44
C LEU A 178 0.62 12.12 -10.74
N ARG A 179 0.71 12.89 -11.83
CA ARG A 179 0.00 12.59 -13.10
C ARG A 179 0.30 11.20 -13.61
N LEU A 180 1.55 10.75 -13.56
CA LEU A 180 1.93 9.42 -14.02
C LEU A 180 1.26 8.31 -13.20
N ALA A 181 1.25 8.43 -11.88
CA ALA A 181 0.60 7.45 -11.00
C ALA A 181 -0.92 7.43 -11.24
N VAL A 182 -1.57 8.59 -11.31
CA VAL A 182 -3.01 8.71 -11.52
C VAL A 182 -3.42 8.16 -12.89
N MET A 183 -2.73 8.55 -13.97
CA MET A 183 -3.01 8.05 -15.32
C MET A 183 -2.77 6.54 -15.45
N ALA A 184 -1.69 6.03 -14.85
CA ALA A 184 -1.43 4.59 -14.82
C ALA A 184 -2.54 3.82 -14.10
N SER A 185 -3.07 4.38 -13.02
CA SER A 185 -4.18 3.82 -12.25
C SER A 185 -5.46 3.78 -13.07
N LEU A 186 -5.87 4.91 -13.66
CA LEU A 186 -7.06 4.99 -14.54
C LEU A 186 -6.97 4.00 -15.70
N ARG A 187 -5.79 3.92 -16.36
CA ARG A 187 -5.56 2.97 -17.45
C ARG A 187 -5.74 1.52 -17.00
N LYS A 188 -5.22 1.14 -15.83
CA LYS A 188 -5.39 -0.20 -15.27
C LYS A 188 -6.85 -0.52 -14.98
N LEU A 189 -7.59 0.42 -14.37
CA LEU A 189 -9.01 0.25 -14.08
C LEU A 189 -9.84 0.03 -15.35
N ILE A 190 -9.62 0.86 -16.37
CA ILE A 190 -10.32 0.74 -17.65
C ILE A 190 -9.96 -0.57 -18.36
N ALA A 191 -8.67 -0.95 -18.35
CA ALA A 191 -8.22 -2.20 -18.96
C ALA A 191 -8.85 -3.41 -18.28
N TYR A 192 -8.84 -3.43 -16.94
CA TYR A 192 -9.42 -4.51 -16.14
C TYR A 192 -10.93 -4.65 -16.36
N ALA A 193 -11.69 -3.55 -16.29
CA ALA A 193 -13.14 -3.58 -16.52
C ALA A 193 -13.52 -4.01 -17.95
N LYS A 194 -12.67 -3.70 -18.95
CA LYS A 194 -12.85 -4.21 -20.32
C LYS A 194 -12.54 -5.70 -20.42
N GLU A 195 -11.49 -6.18 -19.76
CA GLU A 195 -11.07 -7.57 -19.77
C GLU A 195 -12.11 -8.48 -19.09
N THR A 196 -12.70 -8.04 -17.98
CA THR A 196 -13.77 -8.78 -17.28
C THR A 196 -15.13 -8.67 -17.95
N GLY A 197 -15.30 -7.73 -18.88
CA GLY A 197 -16.59 -7.46 -19.56
C GLY A 197 -17.64 -6.81 -18.65
N ASP A 198 -17.22 -6.24 -17.51
CA ASP A 198 -18.13 -5.61 -16.55
C ASP A 198 -18.56 -4.21 -17.03
N LYS A 199 -19.81 -4.12 -17.51
CA LYS A 199 -20.37 -2.87 -18.01
C LYS A 199 -20.67 -1.86 -16.89
N GLU A 200 -20.92 -2.33 -15.67
CA GLU A 200 -21.23 -1.45 -14.54
C GLU A 200 -19.96 -0.75 -14.04
N ASP A 201 -18.84 -1.46 -13.99
CA ASP A 201 -17.53 -0.89 -13.67
C ASP A 201 -17.13 0.19 -14.69
N LEU A 202 -17.29 -0.09 -15.99
CA LEU A 202 -17.03 0.89 -17.05
C LEU A 202 -17.94 2.12 -16.95
N ALA A 203 -19.22 1.91 -16.67
CA ALA A 203 -20.18 2.99 -16.50
C ALA A 203 -19.84 3.87 -15.29
N GLU A 204 -19.42 3.27 -14.17
CA GLU A 204 -19.04 4.01 -12.97
C GLU A 204 -17.75 4.81 -13.20
N ILE A 205 -16.76 4.27 -13.92
CA ILE A 205 -15.57 5.03 -14.30
C ILE A 205 -15.97 6.21 -15.20
N ALA A 206 -16.71 5.94 -16.29
CA ALA A 206 -17.12 6.94 -17.28
C ALA A 206 -17.98 8.06 -16.68
N ARG A 207 -18.77 7.77 -15.65
CA ARG A 207 -19.59 8.76 -14.92
C ARG A 207 -18.78 9.96 -14.41
N PHE A 208 -17.48 9.77 -14.14
CA PHE A 208 -16.59 10.81 -13.62
C PHE A 208 -15.55 11.28 -14.65
N ASP A 209 -15.74 10.99 -15.94
CA ASP A 209 -14.82 11.33 -17.02
C ASP A 209 -14.40 12.81 -17.05
N LYS A 210 -15.34 13.73 -16.79
CA LYS A 210 -15.12 15.18 -16.67
C LYS A 210 -14.06 15.59 -15.65
N ASN A 211 -13.72 14.71 -14.71
CA ASN A 211 -12.71 15.02 -13.70
C ASN A 211 -11.28 14.84 -14.21
N TYR A 212 -11.06 14.06 -15.27
CA TYR A 212 -9.71 13.64 -15.66
C TYR A 212 -9.51 13.56 -17.19
N LEU A 213 -10.54 13.80 -17.99
CA LEU A 213 -10.41 14.07 -19.42
C LEU A 213 -10.31 15.58 -19.67
N PRO A 214 -9.41 16.01 -20.58
CA PRO A 214 -9.30 17.41 -21.00
C PRO A 214 -10.52 17.87 -21.82
#